data_AF-A0A3N5VQ29-F1
#
_entry.id   AF-A0A3N5VQ29-F1
#
_cell.length_a   1.000
_cell.length_b   1.000
_cell.length_c   1.000
_cell.angle_alpha   90.00
_cell.angle_beta   90.00
_cell.angle_gamma   90.00
#
_symmetry.space_group_name_H-M   'P 1'
#
loop_
_entity.id
_entity.type
_entity.pdbx_description
1 polymer ?
#
loop_
_entity_poly.entity_id
_entity_poly.type
_entity_poly.pdbx_seq_one_letter_code
_entity_poly.pdbx_strand_id
1 'polypeptide(L)'
;MASPCCVMAMCEVSYTYYGTPKPRSQERGRPIISINSLFSMPYESEHESCQKFPPSPISSFGGDWREYGEGDPDKMAMIRFAVKRRALILFSLLSAVALRADDGIWLFNRFPSEAVQQKYGFQVTNQFLDKLRLGSVKFVGVASGSFVSPKGLLFTNHHVASECIQQLSSKGNDYMGNGYIAASEAEEKKCPNLEADVLLSIVDVTSRVREGVPADAATADAGKARRANMARIEKKCP
;
A
#
# COMPACT_ATOMS: atom_id res chain seq x y z
N MET A 1 6.05 -7.04 21.32
CA MET A 1 4.57 -7.09 21.36
C MET A 1 4.08 -7.10 19.93
N ALA A 2 3.61 -8.24 19.44
CA ALA A 2 3.15 -8.38 18.05
C ALA A 2 1.84 -7.62 17.87
N SER A 3 1.76 -6.80 16.83
CA SER A 3 0.56 -6.02 16.52
C SER A 3 -0.61 -6.98 16.24
N PRO A 4 -1.76 -6.87 16.93
CA PRO A 4 -2.86 -7.79 16.73
C PRO A 4 -3.44 -7.56 15.33
N CYS A 5 -3.49 -8.61 14.50
CA CYS A 5 -4.24 -8.59 13.23
C CYS A 5 -5.68 -8.11 13.49
N CYS A 6 -5.96 -6.85 13.15
CA CYS A 6 -7.30 -6.29 13.21
C CYS A 6 -8.12 -6.86 12.06
N VAL A 7 -9.35 -7.27 12.36
CA VAL A 7 -10.32 -7.68 11.34
C VAL A 7 -11.38 -6.59 11.31
N MET A 8 -11.53 -5.93 10.17
CA MET A 8 -12.51 -4.86 9.98
C MET A 8 -13.56 -5.30 8.98
N ALA A 9 -14.82 -4.94 9.26
CA ALA A 9 -15.90 -5.08 8.30
C ALA A 9 -16.02 -3.77 7.51
N MET A 10 -16.09 -3.87 6.19
CA MET A 10 -16.32 -2.76 5.29
C MET A 10 -17.79 -2.78 4.88
N CYS A 11 -18.48 -1.65 5.06
CA CYS A 11 -19.82 -1.49 4.51
C CYS A 11 -19.65 -0.86 3.12
N GLU A 12 -19.86 -1.67 2.09
CA GLU A 12 -19.75 -1.28 0.68
C GLU A 12 -21.15 -1.12 0.12
N VAL A 13 -21.39 -0.04 -0.64
CA VAL A 13 -22.57 0.06 -1.49
C VAL A 13 -22.11 -0.10 -2.92
N SER A 14 -22.59 -1.16 -3.56
CA SER A 14 -22.42 -1.40 -4.98
C SER A 14 -23.40 -0.55 -5.76
N TYR A 15 -22.87 0.39 -6.53
CA TYR A 15 -23.65 1.06 -7.56
C TYR A 15 -23.55 0.20 -8.82
N THR A 16 -24.58 -0.59 -9.07
CA THR A 16 -24.81 -1.08 -10.43
C THR A 16 -25.28 0.12 -11.25
N TYR A 17 -24.47 0.55 -12.22
CA TYR A 17 -24.79 1.72 -13.03
C TYR A 17 -26.00 1.41 -13.94
N TYR A 18 -27.20 1.64 -13.41
CA TYR A 18 -28.45 1.66 -14.17
C TYR A 18 -28.76 3.11 -14.51
N GLY A 19 -28.23 3.57 -15.66
CA GLY A 19 -28.57 4.89 -16.18
C GLY A 19 -30.08 5.02 -16.39
N THR A 20 -30.74 5.89 -15.63
CA THR A 20 -32.10 6.37 -15.93
C THR A 20 -32.01 7.84 -16.35
N PRO A 21 -32.72 8.26 -17.41
CA PRO A 21 -32.60 9.60 -17.95
C PRO A 21 -33.49 10.59 -17.19
N LYS A 22 -32.97 11.78 -16.86
CA LYS A 22 -33.79 13.00 -16.68
C LYS A 22 -33.04 14.26 -17.18
N PRO A 23 -33.75 15.26 -17.72
CA PRO A 23 -33.19 16.13 -18.75
C PRO A 23 -32.56 17.43 -18.25
N ARG A 24 -31.46 17.78 -18.93
CA ARG A 24 -31.07 19.09 -19.51
C ARG A 24 -31.12 20.35 -18.61
N SER A 25 -29.93 20.86 -18.28
CA SER A 25 -29.59 22.27 -18.53
C SER A 25 -28.10 22.39 -18.92
N GLN A 26 -27.95 22.96 -20.09
CA GLN A 26 -26.78 23.22 -20.92
C GLN A 26 -25.77 24.20 -20.29
N GLU A 27 -24.47 23.88 -20.34
CA GLU A 27 -23.42 24.87 -20.60
C GLU A 27 -22.14 24.19 -21.12
N ARG A 28 -21.59 24.75 -22.20
CA ARG A 28 -20.46 24.26 -22.99
C ARG A 28 -19.14 24.73 -22.39
N GLY A 29 -18.10 23.89 -22.41
CA GLY A 29 -16.73 24.34 -22.13
C GLY A 29 -15.63 23.28 -22.23
N ARG A 30 -15.22 22.98 -23.49
CA ARG A 30 -13.90 22.56 -24.05
C ARG A 30 -12.97 21.54 -23.33
N PRO A 31 -12.18 20.75 -24.11
CA PRO A 31 -11.57 19.50 -23.66
C PRO A 31 -10.14 19.68 -23.12
N ILE A 32 -9.71 18.84 -22.18
CA ILE A 32 -8.30 18.68 -21.81
C ILE A 32 -7.86 17.22 -22.04
N ILE A 33 -6.67 17.15 -22.60
CA ILE A 33 -5.99 16.07 -23.32
C ILE A 33 -5.39 15.00 -22.39
N SER A 34 -5.36 13.77 -22.91
CA SER A 34 -4.65 12.57 -22.44
C SER A 34 -3.14 12.75 -22.26
N ILE A 35 -2.54 12.16 -21.21
CA ILE A 35 -1.11 11.84 -21.20
C ILE A 35 -0.88 10.45 -20.57
N ASN A 36 -0.37 9.56 -21.42
CA ASN A 36 0.34 8.32 -21.11
C ASN A 36 1.77 8.70 -20.68
N SER A 37 2.30 8.17 -19.57
CA SER A 37 3.76 8.02 -19.44
C SER A 37 4.12 6.81 -18.59
N LEU A 38 4.60 5.78 -19.29
CA LEU A 38 5.47 4.73 -18.79
C LEU A 38 6.72 5.36 -18.17
N PHE A 39 7.11 4.92 -16.97
CA PHE A 39 8.47 5.08 -16.46
C PHE A 39 8.94 3.72 -15.97
N SER A 40 9.64 3.00 -16.85
CA SER A 40 10.54 1.90 -16.50
C SER A 40 11.92 2.50 -16.29
N MET A 41 12.45 2.47 -15.07
CA MET A 41 13.86 2.78 -14.81
C MET A 41 14.68 1.49 -14.92
N PRO A 42 15.81 1.49 -15.66
CA PRO A 42 16.73 0.38 -15.68
C PRO A 42 17.62 0.35 -14.42
N TYR A 43 17.86 -0.87 -13.95
CA TYR A 43 18.85 -1.21 -12.93
C TYR A 43 20.22 -1.32 -13.61
N GLU A 44 21.16 -0.46 -13.21
CA GLU A 44 22.52 -0.43 -13.74
C GLU A 44 23.50 -0.93 -12.68
N SER A 45 24.21 -2.00 -13.03
CA SER A 45 25.23 -2.67 -12.23
C SER A 45 26.60 -2.43 -12.88
N GLU A 46 27.47 -1.67 -12.24
CA GLU A 46 28.90 -1.58 -12.59
C GLU A 46 29.69 -1.34 -11.28
N HIS A 47 30.47 -2.31 -10.84
CA HIS A 47 31.87 -2.63 -11.17
C HIS A 47 32.87 -2.02 -10.18
N GLU A 48 33.62 -2.93 -9.57
CA GLU A 48 34.78 -2.71 -8.71
C GLU A 48 35.82 -1.79 -9.35
N SER A 49 36.32 -0.85 -8.56
CA SER A 49 37.59 -0.17 -8.78
C SER A 49 38.39 -0.17 -7.48
N CYS A 50 39.35 -1.08 -7.41
CA CYS A 50 40.37 -1.15 -6.37
C CYS A 50 41.30 0.07 -6.43
N GLN A 51 41.11 1.05 -5.55
CA GLN A 51 42.11 2.09 -5.31
C GLN A 51 43.02 1.68 -4.15
N LYS A 52 44.29 1.44 -4.50
CA LYS A 52 45.42 1.21 -3.59
C LYS A 52 45.66 2.48 -2.75
N PHE A 53 45.52 2.36 -1.43
CA PHE A 53 46.05 3.36 -0.50
C PHE A 53 47.54 3.08 -0.22
N PRO A 54 48.41 4.10 -0.20
CA PRO A 54 49.80 3.94 0.22
C PRO A 54 49.90 3.69 1.74
N PRO A 55 50.90 2.93 2.21
CA PRO A 55 51.07 2.67 3.64
C PRO A 55 51.50 3.96 4.38
N SER A 56 50.86 4.23 5.50
CA SER A 56 51.22 5.30 6.44
C SER A 56 52.56 5.02 7.14
N PRO A 57 53.36 6.06 7.46
CA PRO A 57 54.63 5.90 8.14
C PRO A 57 54.40 5.75 9.65
N ILE A 58 54.48 4.52 10.16
CA ILE A 58 54.64 4.27 11.60
C ILE A 58 55.94 3.48 11.77
N SER A 59 57.05 4.19 11.69
CA SER A 59 58.39 3.69 12.03
C SER A 59 59.09 4.72 12.91
N SER A 60 58.63 4.87 14.15
CA SER A 60 59.32 5.63 15.20
C SER A 60 58.66 5.45 16.57
N PHE A 61 58.56 4.21 17.05
CA PHE A 61 58.53 3.95 18.49
C PHE A 61 59.38 2.69 18.74
N GLY A 62 60.67 2.92 18.98
CA GLY A 62 61.57 1.93 19.54
C GLY A 62 61.23 1.71 21.01
N GLY A 63 60.52 0.61 21.28
CA GLY A 63 60.47 -0.04 22.58
C GLY A 63 60.93 -1.48 22.38
N ASP A 64 61.81 -1.97 23.25
CA ASP A 64 62.25 -3.36 23.27
C ASP A 64 61.05 -4.27 23.59
N TRP A 65 60.55 -5.02 22.62
CA TRP A 65 59.37 -5.88 22.77
C TRP A 65 59.65 -7.18 23.54
N ARG A 66 60.85 -7.36 24.11
CA ARG A 66 61.21 -8.53 24.91
C ARG A 66 60.72 -8.50 26.36
N GLU A 67 59.97 -7.47 26.77
CA GLU A 67 59.50 -7.30 28.16
C GLU A 67 57.97 -7.29 28.32
N TYR A 68 57.22 -7.85 27.37
CA TYR A 68 55.86 -8.33 27.62
C TYR A 68 55.86 -9.84 27.47
N GLY A 69 55.98 -10.54 28.61
CA GLY A 69 55.90 -11.98 28.68
C GLY A 69 54.68 -12.50 27.91
N GLU A 70 54.88 -13.62 27.21
CA GLU A 70 53.84 -14.36 26.50
C GLU A 70 52.59 -14.45 27.39
N GLY A 71 51.59 -13.63 27.06
CA GLY A 71 50.33 -13.63 27.77
C GLY A 71 49.71 -15.00 27.63
N ASP A 72 49.46 -15.64 28.78
CA ASP A 72 48.80 -16.95 28.91
C ASP A 72 47.77 -17.17 27.79
N PRO A 73 47.97 -18.17 26.90
CA PRO A 73 47.17 -18.36 25.71
C PRO A 73 45.68 -18.56 26.04
N ASP A 74 45.36 -19.08 27.23
CA ASP A 74 43.99 -19.24 27.70
C ASP A 74 43.38 -17.89 28.10
N LYS A 75 44.14 -17.00 28.73
CA LYS A 75 43.69 -15.63 29.02
C LYS A 75 43.47 -14.84 27.74
N MET A 76 44.35 -15.01 26.75
CA MET A 76 44.21 -14.37 25.44
C MET A 76 43.02 -14.92 24.64
N ALA A 77 42.75 -16.22 24.71
CA ALA A 77 41.56 -16.85 24.13
C ALA A 77 40.27 -16.33 24.79
N MET A 78 40.26 -16.22 26.12
CA MET A 78 39.13 -15.69 26.89
C MET A 78 38.85 -14.21 26.59
N ILE A 79 39.90 -13.37 26.49
CA ILE A 79 39.76 -11.96 26.10
C ILE A 79 39.24 -11.84 24.66
N ARG A 80 39.76 -12.63 23.72
CA ARG A 80 39.28 -12.65 22.33
C ARG A 80 37.82 -13.10 22.23
N PHE A 81 37.41 -14.08 23.03
CA PHE A 81 36.03 -14.57 23.07
C PHE A 81 35.07 -13.54 23.70
N ALA A 82 35.51 -12.87 24.77
CA ALA A 82 34.77 -11.78 25.41
C ALA A 82 34.62 -10.55 24.50
N VAL A 83 35.67 -10.17 23.77
CA VAL A 83 35.64 -9.06 22.79
C VAL A 83 34.73 -9.41 21.61
N LYS A 84 34.82 -10.64 21.06
CA LYS A 84 33.92 -11.09 19.99
C LYS A 84 32.46 -11.12 20.43
N ARG A 85 32.15 -11.60 21.63
CA ARG A 85 30.79 -11.58 22.20
C ARG A 85 30.27 -10.16 22.41
N ARG A 86 31.10 -9.25 22.95
CA ARG A 86 30.72 -7.84 23.13
C ARG A 86 30.50 -7.14 21.79
N ALA A 87 31.35 -7.39 20.79
CA ALA A 87 31.18 -6.87 19.44
C ALA A 87 29.90 -7.39 18.77
N LEU A 88 29.52 -8.65 18.99
CA LEU A 88 28.28 -9.23 18.46
C LEU A 88 27.03 -8.63 19.12
N ILE A 89 27.08 -8.36 20.43
CA ILE A 89 26.00 -7.70 21.18
C ILE A 89 25.87 -6.24 20.76
N LEU A 90 26.98 -5.51 20.61
CA LEU A 90 26.98 -4.14 20.11
C LEU A 90 26.46 -4.08 18.66
N PHE A 91 26.85 -5.02 17.81
CA PHE A 91 26.34 -5.10 16.44
C PHE A 91 24.82 -5.37 16.42
N SER A 92 24.31 -6.30 17.23
CA SER A 92 22.86 -6.57 17.28
C SER A 92 22.06 -5.40 17.86
N LEU A 93 22.61 -4.68 18.84
CA LEU A 93 22.01 -3.46 19.40
C LEU A 93 22.01 -2.31 18.38
N LEU A 94 23.06 -2.16 17.57
CA LEU A 94 23.09 -1.15 16.50
C LEU A 94 22.15 -1.49 15.33
N SER A 95 21.99 -2.78 14.98
CA SER A 95 21.07 -3.19 13.90
C SER A 95 19.60 -2.98 14.23
N ALA A 96 19.21 -2.93 15.52
CA ALA A 96 17.83 -2.72 15.94
C ALA A 96 17.30 -1.29 15.68
N VAL A 97 18.18 -0.31 15.44
CA VAL A 97 17.80 1.10 15.28
C VAL A 97 17.39 1.44 13.83
N ALA A 98 17.63 0.54 12.87
CA ALA A 98 17.48 0.81 11.44
C ALA A 98 16.13 0.37 10.81
N LEU A 99 15.21 -0.26 11.55
CA LEU A 99 13.89 -0.62 11.01
C LEU A 99 12.89 0.52 11.21
N ARG A 100 12.85 1.47 10.28
CA ARG A 100 11.73 2.41 10.14
C ARG A 100 10.89 2.01 8.94
N ALA A 101 9.64 1.61 9.21
CA ALA A 101 8.63 1.44 8.19
C ALA A 101 8.03 2.83 7.89
N ASP A 102 8.64 3.56 6.96
CA ASP A 102 8.22 4.92 6.60
C ASP A 102 7.10 4.94 5.54
N ASP A 103 6.90 3.83 4.82
CA ASP A 103 5.87 3.66 3.79
C ASP A 103 4.80 2.65 4.24
N GLY A 104 3.53 2.96 3.95
CA GLY A 104 2.42 2.10 4.33
C GLY A 104 1.14 2.40 3.57
N ILE A 105 0.34 1.36 3.34
CA ILE A 105 -1.06 1.49 2.91
C ILE A 105 -1.90 1.66 4.17
N TRP A 106 -2.39 2.88 4.38
CA TRP A 106 -3.11 3.24 5.59
C TRP A 106 -4.62 3.12 5.40
N LEU A 107 -5.29 2.73 6.47
CA LEU A 107 -6.76 2.77 6.51
C LEU A 107 -7.22 4.21 6.71
N PHE A 108 -8.32 4.60 6.08
CA PHE A 108 -8.90 5.93 6.27
C PHE A 108 -9.20 6.26 7.74
N ASN A 109 -9.64 5.27 8.53
CA ASN A 109 -9.95 5.44 9.95
C ASN A 109 -8.73 5.28 10.90
N ARG A 110 -7.54 4.99 10.36
CA ARG A 110 -6.28 4.87 11.12
C ARG A 110 -5.11 5.53 10.38
N PHE A 111 -5.38 6.63 9.70
CA PHE A 111 -4.37 7.38 8.96
C PHE A 111 -3.45 8.15 9.93
N PRO A 112 -2.12 8.12 9.76
CA PRO A 112 -1.17 8.76 10.68
C PRO A 112 -1.03 10.27 10.38
N SER A 113 -2.11 11.04 10.56
CA SER A 113 -2.16 12.47 10.20
C SER A 113 -1.04 13.31 10.83
N GLU A 114 -0.70 13.04 12.09
CA GLU A 114 0.36 13.79 12.80
C GLU A 114 1.74 13.56 12.19
N ALA A 115 2.08 12.29 11.90
CA ALA A 115 3.36 11.96 11.28
C ALA A 115 3.46 12.54 9.87
N VAL A 116 2.36 12.52 9.11
CA VAL A 116 2.29 13.10 7.76
C VAL A 116 2.44 14.62 7.80
N GLN A 117 1.78 15.30 8.75
CA GLN A 117 1.95 16.73 8.97
C GLN A 117 3.40 17.08 9.33
N GLN A 118 4.03 16.32 10.23
CA GLN A 118 5.41 16.58 10.65
C GLN A 118 6.41 16.37 9.51
N LYS A 119 6.21 15.33 8.69
CA LYS A 119 7.13 14.97 7.61
C LYS A 119 6.96 15.81 6.35
N TYR A 120 5.70 16.10 5.97
CA TYR A 120 5.37 16.72 4.68
C TYR A 120 4.73 18.11 4.80
N GLY A 121 4.43 18.58 6.02
CA GLY A 121 3.79 19.88 6.24
C GLY A 121 2.31 19.94 5.84
N PHE A 122 1.71 18.81 5.45
CA PHE A 122 0.32 18.77 4.97
C PHE A 122 -0.66 18.29 6.04
N GLN A 123 -1.70 19.10 6.30
CA GLN A 123 -2.66 18.82 7.36
C GLN A 123 -3.79 17.94 6.83
N VAL A 124 -3.75 16.66 7.18
CA VAL A 124 -4.78 15.70 6.82
C VAL A 124 -5.89 15.70 7.87
N THR A 125 -7.00 16.36 7.55
CA THR A 125 -8.19 16.42 8.42
C THR A 125 -9.11 15.21 8.20
N ASN A 126 -9.96 14.91 9.17
CA ASN A 126 -10.98 13.86 9.02
C ASN A 126 -11.94 14.16 7.86
N GLN A 127 -12.31 15.42 7.67
CA GLN A 127 -13.16 15.83 6.53
C GLN A 127 -12.46 15.57 5.18
N PHE A 128 -11.15 15.79 5.11
CA PHE A 128 -10.37 15.47 3.91
C PHE A 128 -10.37 13.97 3.64
N LEU A 129 -10.13 13.15 4.68
CA LEU A 129 -10.16 11.68 4.57
C LEU A 129 -11.55 11.17 4.17
N ASP A 130 -12.62 11.77 4.67
CA ASP A 130 -13.99 11.43 4.27
C ASP A 130 -14.27 11.78 2.82
N LYS A 131 -13.85 12.96 2.35
CA LYS A 131 -13.94 13.34 0.94
C LYS A 131 -13.14 12.38 0.05
N LEU A 132 -11.92 12.03 0.46
CA LEU A 132 -11.06 11.10 -0.27
C LEU A 132 -11.69 9.71 -0.36
N ARG A 133 -12.22 9.20 0.75
CA ARG A 133 -12.91 7.91 0.82
C ARG A 133 -14.16 7.88 -0.06
N LEU A 134 -15.03 8.88 0.04
CA LEU A 134 -16.28 8.95 -0.73
C LEU A 134 -16.05 9.27 -2.22
N GLY A 135 -14.93 9.91 -2.54
CA GLY A 135 -14.50 10.16 -3.91
C GLY A 135 -13.79 8.96 -4.56
N SER A 136 -13.36 7.98 -3.77
CA SER A 136 -12.64 6.79 -4.24
C SER A 136 -13.61 5.65 -4.57
N VAL A 137 -13.34 4.96 -5.67
CA VAL A 137 -14.21 3.92 -6.22
C VAL A 137 -13.40 2.65 -6.44
N LYS A 138 -14.00 1.50 -6.10
CA LYS A 138 -13.45 0.18 -6.39
C LYS A 138 -14.23 -0.42 -7.55
N PHE A 139 -13.57 -0.73 -8.65
CA PHE A 139 -14.16 -1.57 -9.70
C PHE A 139 -13.97 -3.02 -9.30
N VAL A 140 -15.07 -3.71 -9.00
CA VAL A 140 -15.07 -5.05 -8.38
C VAL A 140 -14.20 -6.00 -9.19
N GLY A 141 -13.15 -6.54 -8.55
CA GLY A 141 -12.24 -7.51 -9.17
C GLY A 141 -11.23 -6.95 -10.17
N VAL A 142 -11.22 -5.63 -10.43
CA VAL A 142 -10.35 -5.04 -11.47
C VAL A 142 -9.35 -4.03 -10.89
N ALA A 143 -9.81 -2.87 -10.41
CA ALA A 143 -8.93 -1.75 -10.09
C ALA A 143 -9.62 -0.66 -9.26
N SER A 144 -8.96 0.50 -9.14
CA SER A 144 -9.49 1.71 -8.50
C SER A 144 -9.99 2.73 -9.53
N GLY A 145 -10.81 3.67 -9.06
CA GLY A 145 -11.27 4.84 -9.80
C GLY A 145 -11.59 6.00 -8.87
N SER A 146 -12.06 7.09 -9.45
CA SER A 146 -12.47 8.27 -8.68
C SER A 146 -13.66 8.99 -9.30
N PHE A 147 -14.51 9.57 -8.45
CA PHE A 147 -15.46 10.57 -8.87
C PHE A 147 -14.75 11.91 -9.10
N VAL A 148 -14.96 12.50 -10.28
CA VAL A 148 -14.38 13.80 -10.68
C VAL A 148 -15.44 14.87 -10.93
N SER A 149 -16.71 14.55 -10.70
CA SER A 149 -17.85 15.47 -10.87
C SER A 149 -18.97 15.17 -9.86
N PRO A 150 -19.71 16.19 -9.39
CA PRO A 150 -20.90 15.98 -8.55
C PRO A 150 -22.03 15.24 -9.27
N LYS A 151 -21.97 15.11 -10.60
CA LYS A 151 -22.94 14.34 -11.40
C LYS A 151 -22.56 12.87 -11.59
N GLY A 152 -21.49 12.40 -10.95
CA GLY A 152 -21.11 10.98 -11.01
C GLY A 152 -20.14 10.62 -12.14
N LEU A 153 -19.45 11.59 -12.76
CA LEU A 153 -18.39 11.28 -13.73
C LEU A 153 -17.27 10.51 -13.04
N LEU A 154 -16.98 9.30 -13.55
CA LEU A 154 -15.94 8.41 -13.05
C LEU A 154 -14.71 8.47 -13.93
N PHE A 155 -13.54 8.50 -13.29
CA PHE A 155 -12.24 8.41 -13.94
C PHE A 155 -11.51 7.13 -13.53
N THR A 156 -10.98 6.41 -14.52
CA THR A 156 -10.17 5.20 -14.35
C THR A 156 -9.20 5.03 -15.52
N ASN A 157 -8.30 4.05 -15.43
CA ASN A 157 -7.35 3.78 -16.49
C ASN A 157 -8.02 3.04 -17.67
N HIS A 158 -7.46 3.21 -18.86
CA HIS A 158 -7.93 2.55 -20.08
C HIS A 158 -7.98 1.02 -19.94
N HIS A 159 -6.94 0.40 -19.34
CA HIS A 159 -6.90 -1.06 -19.17
C HIS A 159 -8.01 -1.59 -18.25
N VAL A 160 -8.46 -0.79 -17.28
CA VAL A 160 -9.59 -1.13 -16.39
C VAL A 160 -10.90 -1.16 -17.17
N ALA A 161 -11.09 -0.21 -18.08
CA ALA A 161 -12.27 -0.14 -18.94
C ALA A 161 -12.17 -1.02 -20.20
N SER A 162 -11.02 -1.64 -20.47
CA SER A 162 -10.74 -2.32 -21.75
C SER A 162 -11.74 -3.43 -22.07
N GLU A 163 -12.14 -4.23 -21.09
CA GLU A 163 -13.13 -5.28 -21.29
C GLU A 163 -14.50 -4.70 -21.71
N CYS A 164 -14.96 -3.64 -21.04
CA CYS A 164 -16.18 -2.94 -21.44
C CYS A 164 -16.05 -2.36 -22.86
N ILE A 165 -14.95 -1.69 -23.17
CA ILE A 165 -14.72 -1.07 -24.49
C ILE A 165 -14.73 -2.14 -25.58
N GLN A 166 -14.12 -3.29 -25.32
CA GLN A 166 -14.09 -4.42 -26.26
C GLN A 166 -15.49 -5.01 -26.46
N GLN A 167 -16.28 -5.21 -25.40
CA GLN A 167 -17.65 -5.72 -25.48
C GLN A 167 -18.60 -4.77 -26.20
N LEU A 168 -18.37 -3.45 -26.11
CA LEU A 168 -19.14 -2.44 -26.84
C LEU A 168 -18.70 -2.29 -28.30
N SER A 169 -17.49 -2.72 -28.64
CA SER A 169 -16.97 -2.65 -29.99
C SER A 169 -17.64 -3.70 -30.90
N SER A 170 -17.66 -3.42 -32.19
CA SER A 170 -18.25 -4.29 -33.22
C SER A 170 -17.48 -4.14 -34.53
N LYS A 171 -17.78 -4.97 -35.54
CA LYS A 171 -17.15 -4.85 -36.87
C LYS A 171 -17.32 -3.45 -37.51
N GLY A 172 -18.41 -2.76 -37.21
CA GLY A 172 -18.69 -1.41 -37.74
C GLY A 172 -18.23 -0.26 -36.83
N ASN A 173 -17.87 -0.55 -35.58
CA ASN A 173 -17.46 0.44 -34.59
C ASN A 173 -16.36 -0.14 -33.70
N ASP A 174 -15.10 0.13 -34.04
CA ASP A 174 -13.95 -0.26 -33.22
C ASP A 174 -13.61 0.87 -32.24
N TYR A 175 -14.09 0.76 -31.00
CA TYR A 175 -13.79 1.72 -29.94
C TYR A 175 -12.42 1.47 -29.28
N MET A 176 -11.84 0.28 -29.48
CA MET A 176 -10.51 -0.03 -28.95
C MET A 176 -9.43 0.69 -29.76
N GLY A 177 -9.54 0.64 -31.09
CA GLY A 177 -8.60 1.32 -31.99
C GLY A 177 -8.82 2.83 -32.11
N ASN A 178 -10.09 3.26 -32.19
CA ASN A 178 -10.41 4.67 -32.49
C ASN A 178 -10.75 5.52 -31.26
N GLY A 179 -10.94 4.89 -30.10
CA GLY A 179 -11.48 5.55 -28.91
C GLY A 179 -12.96 5.88 -29.04
N TYR A 180 -13.52 6.45 -27.97
CA TYR A 180 -14.91 6.87 -27.92
C TYR A 180 -15.07 8.08 -27.01
N ILE A 181 -15.87 9.07 -27.46
CA ILE A 181 -16.25 10.24 -26.68
C ILE A 181 -17.75 10.44 -26.88
N ALA A 182 -18.51 10.42 -25.78
CA ALA A 182 -19.93 10.75 -25.80
C ALA A 182 -20.09 12.28 -25.84
N ALA A 183 -20.82 12.83 -26.82
CA ALA A 183 -21.05 14.27 -26.90
C ALA A 183 -22.13 14.75 -25.92
N SER A 184 -22.93 13.81 -25.39
CA SER A 184 -23.98 14.05 -24.41
C SER A 184 -24.17 12.85 -23.48
N GLU A 185 -24.81 13.05 -22.32
CA GLU A 185 -25.14 11.98 -21.37
C GLU A 185 -26.00 10.88 -22.02
N ALA A 186 -26.84 11.24 -22.99
CA ALA A 186 -27.68 10.29 -23.72
C ALA A 186 -26.88 9.35 -24.66
N GLU A 187 -25.66 9.73 -25.00
CA GLU A 187 -24.75 8.94 -25.82
C GLU A 187 -23.84 8.04 -24.97
N GLU A 188 -23.84 8.18 -23.64
CA GLU A 188 -23.07 7.31 -22.76
C GLU A 188 -23.47 5.84 -22.94
N LYS A 189 -22.49 5.00 -23.24
CA LYS A 189 -22.71 3.57 -23.49
C LYS A 189 -22.73 2.81 -22.18
N LYS A 190 -23.71 1.91 -22.06
CA LYS A 190 -23.80 1.02 -20.90
C LYS A 190 -22.75 -0.10 -21.02
N CYS A 191 -21.75 -0.05 -20.14
CA CYS A 191 -20.82 -1.17 -19.97
C CYS A 191 -21.54 -2.40 -19.42
N PRO A 192 -21.50 -3.55 -20.11
CA PRO A 192 -21.98 -4.80 -19.52
C PRO A 192 -21.09 -5.21 -18.35
N ASN A 193 -21.69 -5.73 -17.28
CA ASN A 193 -21.01 -6.37 -16.14
C ASN A 193 -19.95 -5.51 -15.41
N LEU A 194 -19.96 -4.18 -15.59
CA LEU A 194 -19.08 -3.29 -14.84
C LEU A 194 -19.79 -2.79 -13.58
N GLU A 195 -19.21 -3.09 -12.42
CA GLU A 195 -19.71 -2.67 -11.11
C GLU A 195 -18.69 -1.75 -10.42
N ALA A 196 -19.22 -0.74 -9.74
CA ALA A 196 -18.44 0.25 -9.00
C ALA A 196 -18.94 0.34 -7.55
N ASP A 197 -18.05 0.07 -6.61
CA ASP A 197 -18.33 0.13 -5.17
C ASP A 197 -17.73 1.38 -4.56
N VAL A 198 -18.46 1.95 -3.60
CA VAL A 198 -17.97 3.05 -2.75
C VAL A 198 -17.94 2.58 -1.29
N LEU A 199 -16.81 2.83 -0.63
CA LEU A 199 -16.64 2.53 0.79
C LEU A 199 -17.37 3.55 1.64
N LEU A 200 -18.52 3.19 2.21
CA LEU A 200 -19.34 4.12 3.00
C LEU A 200 -18.93 4.19 4.47
N SER A 201 -18.49 3.09 5.06
CA SER A 201 -18.01 3.08 6.44
C SER A 201 -17.03 1.95 6.71
N ILE A 202 -16.20 2.15 7.73
CA ILE A 202 -15.24 1.17 8.23
C ILE A 202 -15.53 0.98 9.72
N VAL A 203 -15.80 -0.25 10.12
CA VAL A 203 -16.09 -0.59 11.52
C VAL A 203 -15.11 -1.65 12.00
N ASP A 204 -14.46 -1.39 13.14
CA ASP A 204 -13.63 -2.40 13.81
C ASP A 204 -14.53 -3.48 14.40
N VAL A 205 -14.36 -4.72 13.93
CA VAL A 205 -15.14 -5.88 14.36
C VAL A 205 -14.26 -6.94 15.01
N THR A 206 -13.02 -6.59 15.36
CA THR A 206 -12.00 -7.54 15.82
C THR A 206 -12.46 -8.35 17.03
N SER A 207 -13.12 -7.71 18.00
CA SER A 207 -13.67 -8.39 19.17
C SER A 207 -14.76 -9.41 18.79
N ARG A 208 -15.69 -9.02 17.93
CA ARG A 208 -16.80 -9.88 17.45
C ARG A 208 -16.31 -11.07 16.63
N VAL A 209 -15.24 -10.89 15.87
CA VAL A 209 -14.63 -11.98 15.08
C VAL A 209 -13.89 -12.97 15.97
N ARG A 210 -13.23 -12.48 17.03
CA ARG A 210 -12.48 -13.31 17.99
C ARG A 210 -13.34 -13.92 19.10
N GLU A 211 -14.63 -13.55 19.15
CA GLU A 211 -15.59 -14.06 20.13
C GLU A 211 -15.60 -15.60 20.16
N GLY A 212 -15.37 -16.18 21.34
CA GLY A 212 -15.38 -17.64 21.52
C GLY A 212 -14.20 -18.39 20.89
N VAL A 213 -13.13 -17.72 20.47
CA VAL A 213 -11.92 -18.35 19.92
C VAL A 213 -10.80 -18.33 20.97
N PRO A 214 -10.45 -19.48 21.59
CA PRO A 214 -9.34 -19.57 22.53
C PRO A 214 -8.01 -19.14 21.91
N ALA A 215 -7.12 -18.56 22.71
CA ALA A 215 -5.82 -18.06 22.24
C ALA A 215 -4.87 -19.20 21.81
N ASP A 216 -5.05 -20.38 22.38
CA ASP A 216 -4.29 -21.61 22.17
C ASP A 216 -4.97 -22.61 21.22
N ALA A 217 -6.10 -22.22 20.63
CA ALA A 217 -6.81 -23.07 19.68
C ALA A 217 -5.93 -23.42 18.48
N ALA A 218 -6.04 -24.67 17.99
CA ALA A 218 -5.40 -25.09 16.75
C ALA A 218 -5.78 -24.14 15.61
N THR A 219 -4.82 -23.80 14.76
CA THR A 219 -4.97 -22.77 13.72
C THR A 219 -6.15 -23.04 12.78
N ALA A 220 -6.41 -24.31 12.45
CA ALA A 220 -7.53 -24.71 11.61
C ALA A 220 -8.89 -24.42 12.28
N ASP A 221 -9.05 -24.79 13.56
CA ASP A 221 -10.29 -24.59 14.32
C ASP A 221 -10.54 -23.10 14.59
N ALA A 222 -9.50 -22.36 14.96
CA ALA A 222 -9.56 -20.91 15.12
C ALA A 222 -9.98 -20.22 13.81
N GLY A 223 -9.44 -20.66 12.67
CA GLY A 223 -9.81 -20.16 11.35
C GLY A 223 -11.27 -20.45 11.00
N LYS A 224 -11.76 -21.66 11.28
CA LYS A 224 -13.16 -22.05 11.07
C LYS A 224 -14.12 -21.22 11.92
N ALA A 225 -13.82 -21.05 13.21
CA ALA A 225 -14.63 -20.26 14.13
C ALA A 225 -14.68 -18.79 13.73
N ARG A 226 -13.54 -18.19 13.36
CA ARG A 226 -13.48 -16.80 12.87
C ARG A 226 -14.30 -16.60 11.60
N ARG A 227 -14.23 -17.51 10.63
CA ARG A 227 -15.06 -17.46 9.40
C ARG A 227 -16.55 -17.56 9.72
N ALA A 228 -16.94 -18.43 10.64
CA ALA A 228 -18.33 -18.52 11.08
C ALA A 228 -18.81 -17.21 11.75
N ASN A 229 -17.95 -16.59 12.57
CA ASN A 229 -18.23 -15.29 13.18
C ASN A 229 -18.35 -14.18 12.13
N MET A 230 -17.46 -14.12 11.13
CA MET A 230 -17.52 -13.18 10.01
C MET A 230 -18.85 -13.30 9.27
N ALA A 231 -19.22 -14.51 8.85
CA ALA A 231 -20.49 -14.76 8.14
C ALA A 231 -21.73 -14.35 8.96
N ARG A 232 -21.69 -14.50 10.29
CA ARG A 232 -22.76 -14.01 11.18
C ARG A 232 -22.81 -12.48 11.25
N ILE A 233 -21.66 -11.81 11.26
CA ILE A 233 -21.56 -10.35 11.30
C ILE A 233 -22.08 -9.77 9.98
N GLU A 234 -21.68 -10.33 8.85
CA GLU A 234 -22.10 -9.91 7.50
C GLU A 234 -23.62 -9.96 7.33
N LYS A 235 -24.29 -11.00 7.84
CA LYS A 235 -25.77 -11.10 7.82
C LYS A 235 -26.50 -9.98 8.56
N LYS A 236 -25.80 -9.24 9.44
CA LYS A 236 -26.37 -8.13 10.23
C LYS A 236 -26.01 -6.76 9.66
N CYS A 237 -25.17 -6.70 8.63
CA CYS A 237 -24.92 -5.45 7.92
C CYS A 237 -26.17 -5.12 7.07
N PRO A 238 -26.70 -3.90 7.16
CA PRO A 238 -27.87 -3.46 6.41
C PRO A 238 -27.61 -3.37 4.91
#